data_AF-A0A7C5R156-F1
#
_entry.id   AF-A0A7C5R156-F1
#
_cell.length_a   1.000
_cell.length_b   1.000
_cell.length_c   1.000
_cell.angle_alpha   90.00
_cell.angle_beta   90.00
_cell.angle_gamma   90.00
#
_symmetry.space_group_name_H-M   'P 1'
#
loop_
_entity.id
_entity.type
_entity.pdbx_description
1 polymer ?
#
loop_
_entity_poly.entity_id
_entity_poly.type
_entity_poly.pdbx_seq_one_letter_code
_entity_poly.pdbx_strand_id
1 'polypeptide(L)' 'MAHIPSDDIQVLFQENTQHSWSGLRQVLKQRQGKAEGIEDSIVNMLLIISQNLERSNQPYPGSVDQMQRVLDNELNKVTA' A
#
# COMPACT_ATOMS: atom_id res chain seq x y z
N MET A 1 -3.31 -6.65 -15.41
CA MET A 1 -3.46 -6.91 -13.97
C MET A 1 -2.51 -5.98 -13.27
N ALA A 2 -3.02 -5.02 -12.49
CA ALA A 2 -2.17 -4.11 -11.73
C ALA A 2 -1.52 -4.92 -10.61
N HIS A 3 -0.19 -4.97 -10.60
CA HIS A 3 0.59 -5.66 -9.58
C HIS A 3 1.69 -4.74 -9.11
N ILE A 4 1.89 -4.67 -7.80
CA ILE A 4 2.97 -3.88 -7.21
C ILE A 4 4.17 -4.81 -7.04
N PRO A 5 5.38 -4.41 -7.46
CA PRO A 5 6.59 -5.20 -7.21
C PRO A 5 6.71 -5.58 -5.73
N SER A 6 7.07 -6.84 -5.45
CA SER A 6 7.25 -7.32 -4.07
C SER A 6 8.30 -6.50 -3.29
N ASP A 7 9.34 -6.01 -3.97
CA ASP A 7 10.38 -5.17 -3.37
C ASP A 7 9.80 -3.85 -2.83
N ASP A 8 8.89 -3.23 -3.58
CA ASP A 8 8.21 -1.99 -3.17
C ASP A 8 7.30 -2.21 -1.97
N ILE A 9 6.54 -3.31 -1.96
CA ILE A 9 5.69 -3.71 -0.83
C ILE A 9 6.54 -3.97 0.41
N GLN A 10 7.68 -4.64 0.24
CA GLN A 10 8.61 -4.92 1.32
C GLN A 10 9.14 -3.62 1.93
N VAL A 11 9.56 -2.66 1.11
CA VAL A 11 10.02 -1.35 1.58
C VAL A 11 8.91 -0.62 2.33
N LEU A 12 7.69 -0.56 1.78
CA LEU A 12 6.55 0.07 2.44
C LEU A 12 6.21 -0.58 3.79
N PHE A 13 6.26 -1.90 3.85
CA PHE A 13 5.97 -2.66 5.07
C PHE A 13 7.04 -2.40 6.14
N GLN A 14 8.32 -2.37 5.75
CA GLN A 14 9.43 -2.10 6.67
C GLN A 14 9.47 -0.65 7.14
N GLU A 15 9.15 0.32 6.29
CA GLU A 15 9.07 1.74 6.65
C GLU A 15 7.86 2.04 7.55
N ASN A 16 6.80 1.24 7.47
CA ASN A 16 5.64 1.39 8.33
C ASN A 16 5.88 0.78 9.72
N THR A 17 6.64 1.49 10.55
CA THR A 17 6.94 1.10 11.94
C THR A 17 5.70 0.99 12.84
N GLN A 18 4.58 1.62 12.45
CA GLN A 18 3.32 1.54 13.20
C GLN A 18 2.52 0.28 12.88
N HIS A 19 2.87 -0.46 11.82
CA HIS A 19 2.15 -1.65 11.34
C HIS A 19 0.62 -1.42 11.31
N SER A 20 0.21 -0.28 10.76
CA SER A 20 -1.19 0.15 10.65
C SER A 20 -1.47 0.77 9.29
N TRP A 21 -2.74 0.79 8.87
CA TRP A 21 -3.13 1.44 7.61
C TRP A 21 -2.89 2.94 7.62
N SER A 22 -3.06 3.60 8.78
CA SER A 22 -2.74 5.01 8.96
C SER A 22 -1.23 5.28 8.84
N GLY A 23 -0.39 4.45 9.42
CA GLY A 23 1.06 4.52 9.30
C GLY A 23 1.51 4.32 7.86
N LEU A 24 0.94 3.33 7.16
CA LEU A 24 1.22 3.10 5.74
C LEU A 24 0.88 4.34 4.89
N ARG A 25 -0.26 5.00 5.15
CA ARG A 25 -0.61 6.25 4.45
C ARG A 25 0.40 7.36 4.69
N GLN A 26 0.97 7.45 5.88
CA GLN A 26 2.02 8.44 6.15
C GLN A 26 3.26 8.15 5.32
N VAL A 27 3.70 6.89 5.25
CA VAL A 27 4.82 6.47 4.39
C VAL A 27 4.54 6.77 2.91
N LEU A 28 3.35 6.42 2.42
CA LEU A 28 2.94 6.68 1.04
C LEU A 28 2.92 8.18 0.72
N LYS A 29 2.41 9.03 1.61
CA LYS A 29 2.44 10.49 1.46
C LYS A 29 3.85 11.06 1.42
N GLN A 30 4.80 10.47 2.15
CA GLN A 30 6.21 10.89 2.10
C GLN A 30 6.90 10.48 0.80
N ARG A 31 6.38 9.46 0.11
CA ARG A 31 6.88 8.97 -1.17
C ARG A 31 6.17 9.60 -2.38
N GLN A 32 4.99 10.17 -2.19
CA GLN A 32 4.25 10.88 -3.22
C GLN A 32 5.11 12.00 -3.86
N GLY A 33 5.17 12.03 -5.19
CA GLY A 33 5.98 13.00 -5.94
C GLY A 33 7.49 12.78 -5.89
N LYS A 34 8.00 11.69 -5.30
CA LYS A 34 9.41 11.30 -5.44
C LYS A 34 9.61 10.53 -6.74
N ALA A 35 10.65 10.90 -7.49
CA ALA A 35 10.99 10.27 -8.78
C ALA A 35 11.64 8.87 -8.62
N GLU A 36 12.04 8.49 -7.41
CA GLU A 36 12.70 7.22 -7.10
C GLU A 36 11.78 6.31 -6.27
N GLY A 37 11.64 5.06 -6.73
CA GLY A 37 10.83 4.02 -6.09
C GLY A 37 9.50 3.77 -6.81
N ILE A 38 8.43 3.70 -6.04
CA ILE A 38 7.07 3.36 -6.50
C ILE A 38 6.51 4.46 -7.39
N GLU A 39 5.95 4.08 -8.54
CA GLU A 39 5.29 5.01 -9.45
C GLU A 39 4.19 5.84 -8.75
N ASP A 40 4.13 7.15 -9.02
CA ASP A 40 3.19 8.06 -8.35
C ASP A 40 1.72 7.64 -8.54
N SER A 41 1.39 7.06 -9.70
CA SER A 41 0.06 6.48 -9.95
C SER A 41 -0.27 5.33 -9.00
N ILE A 42 0.71 4.48 -8.68
CA ILE A 42 0.57 3.39 -7.72
C ILE A 42 0.46 3.95 -6.29
N VAL A 43 1.28 4.95 -5.94
CA VAL A 43 1.19 5.62 -4.63
C VAL A 43 -0.20 6.23 -4.41
N ASN A 44 -0.74 6.92 -5.41
CA ASN A 44 -2.07 7.52 -5.34
C ASN A 44 -3.16 6.44 -5.19
N MET A 45 -3.09 5.33 -5.92
CA MET A 45 -4.01 4.20 -5.73
C MET A 45 -3.88 3.59 -4.34
N LEU A 46 -2.66 3.37 -3.84
CA LEU A 46 -2.41 2.83 -2.52
C LEU A 46 -2.90 3.74 -1.40
N LEU A 47 -2.86 5.06 -1.56
CA LEU A 47 -3.43 6.01 -0.62
C LEU A 47 -4.95 5.85 -0.49
N ILE A 48 -5.64 5.66 -1.62
CA ILE A 48 -7.09 5.42 -1.65
C ILE A 48 -7.41 4.05 -1.01
N ILE A 49 -6.68 3.00 -1.41
CA ILE A 49 -6.87 1.64 -0.89
C ILE A 49 -6.66 1.63 0.63
N SER A 50 -5.51 2.10 1.12
CA SER A 50 -5.22 2.12 2.56
C SER A 50 -6.19 2.98 3.37
N GLN A 51 -6.81 4.00 2.78
CA GLN A 51 -7.92 4.73 3.42
C GLN A 51 -9.18 3.87 3.50
N ASN A 52 -9.53 3.15 2.43
CA ASN A 52 -10.68 2.27 2.41
C ASN A 52 -10.51 1.11 3.40
N LEU A 53 -9.34 0.47 3.43
CA LEU A 53 -9.07 -0.65 4.34
C LEU A 53 -9.15 -0.23 5.80
N GLU A 54 -8.69 0.98 6.15
CA GLU A 54 -8.89 1.53 7.48
C GLU A 54 -10.37 1.77 7.79
N ARG A 55 -11.12 2.40 6.87
CA ARG A 55 -12.56 2.65 7.05
C ARG A 55 -13.36 1.36 7.19
N SER A 56 -12.95 0.30 6.51
CA SER A 56 -13.54 -1.03 6.60
C SER A 56 -13.09 -1.81 7.84
N ASN A 57 -12.27 -1.23 8.72
CA ASN A 57 -11.67 -1.89 9.89
C ASN A 57 -10.94 -3.19 9.52
N GLN A 58 -10.36 -3.27 8.32
CA GLN A 58 -9.61 -4.46 7.94
C GLN A 58 -8.33 -4.53 8.78
N PRO A 59 -7.96 -5.69 9.34
CA PRO A 59 -6.71 -5.82 10.08
C PRO A 59 -5.51 -5.50 9.17
N TYR A 60 -4.51 -4.83 9.74
CA TYR A 60 -3.25 -4.63 9.04
C TYR A 60 -2.53 -5.98 8.89
N PRO A 61 -1.96 -6.30 7.72
CA PRO A 61 -1.25 -7.54 7.47
C PRO A 61 -0.05 -7.71 8.41
N GLY A 62 0.19 -8.95 8.85
CA GLY A 62 1.32 -9.28 9.73
C GLY A 62 2.63 -9.60 9.00
N SER A 63 2.59 -9.71 7.67
CA SER A 63 3.75 -10.00 6.84
C SER A 63 3.68 -9.32 5.47
N VAL A 64 4.83 -9.19 4.82
CA VAL A 64 4.96 -8.66 3.46
C VAL A 64 4.08 -9.42 2.47
N ASP A 65 4.08 -10.77 2.52
CA ASP A 65 3.24 -11.60 1.65
C ASP A 65 1.74 -11.34 1.85
N GLN A 66 1.29 -11.17 3.10
CA GLN A 66 -0.11 -10.85 3.38
C GLN A 66 -0.45 -9.45 2.86
N MET A 67 0.45 -8.49 3.01
CA MET A 67 0.26 -7.14 2.52
C MET A 67 0.14 -7.10 1.00
N GLN A 68 1.03 -7.80 0.29
CA GLN A 68 0.99 -7.91 -1.16
C GLN A 68 -0.35 -8.47 -1.62
N ARG A 69 -0.81 -9.58 -1.04
CA ARG A 69 -2.11 -10.19 -1.39
C ARG A 69 -3.29 -9.25 -1.15
N VAL A 70 -3.30 -8.53 -0.02
CA VAL A 70 -4.38 -7.59 0.29
C VAL A 70 -4.38 -6.44 -0.71
N LEU A 71 -3.22 -5.84 -0.98
CA LEU A 71 -3.11 -4.70 -1.89
C LEU A 71 -3.39 -5.09 -3.34
N ASP A 72 -2.90 -6.25 -3.80
CA ASP A 72 -3.22 -6.78 -5.13
C ASP A 72 -4.72 -7.05 -5.29
N ASN A 73 -5.37 -7.62 -4.26
CA ASN A 73 -6.81 -7.87 -4.31
C ASN A 73 -7.61 -6.57 -4.40
N GLU A 74 -7.22 -5.54 -3.65
CA GLU A 74 -7.89 -4.23 -3.70
C GLU A 74 -7.58 -3.46 -4.99
N LEU A 75 -6.35 -3.53 -5.50
CA LEU A 75 -5.98 -2.95 -6.79
C LEU A 75 -6.83 -3.54 -7.91
N ASN A 76 -6.96 -4.87 -7.96
CA ASN A 76 -7.77 -5.53 -8.97
C ASN A 76 -9.25 -5.10 -8.90
N LYS A 77 -9.78 -4.74 -7.73
CA LYS A 77 -11.14 -4.20 -7.60
C LYS A 77 -11.29 -2.77 -8.09
N VAL A 78 -10.24 -1.95 -7.98
CA VAL A 78 -10.25 -0.55 -8.42
C VAL A 78 -10.00 -0.43 -9.92
N THR A 79 -9.25 -1.36 -10.51
CA THR A 79 -8.90 -1.37 -11.95
C THR A 79 -9.80 -2.23 -12.84
N ALA A 80 -10.79 -2.93 -12.26
CA ALA A 80 -11.80 -3.72 -12.98
C ALA A 80 -13.06 -2.89 -13.25
#